data_AF-A0A924A0N5-F1
#
_entry.id   AF-A0A924A0N5-F1
#
_cell.length_a   1.000
_cell.length_b   1.000
_cell.length_c   1.000
_cell.angle_alpha   90.00
_cell.angle_beta   90.00
_cell.angle_gamma   90.00
#
_symmetry.space_group_name_H-M   'P 1'
#
loop_
_entity.id
_entity.type
_entity.pdbx_description
1 polymer ?
#
loop_
_entity_poly.entity_id
_entity_poly.type
_entity_poly.pdbx_seq_one_letter_code
_entity_poly.pdbx_strand_id
1 'polypeptide(L)' 'MAQTRIVNLRGEVKTTDGRPAEGVTVTLMNTNRTTATNRAGEFLIKHILLGNYILKISAVGIATQKKPLR' A
#
# COMPACT_ATOMS: atom_id res chain seq x y z
N MET A 1 -18.14 5.72 23.48
CA MET A 1 -17.53 4.49 22.93
C MET A 1 -16.85 4.88 21.62
N ALA A 2 -15.52 4.83 21.52
CA ALA A 2 -14.82 5.15 20.28
C ALA A 2 -14.90 3.93 19.35
N GLN A 3 -15.62 4.04 18.23
CA GLN A 3 -15.72 2.95 17.27
C GLN A 3 -14.42 2.90 16.44
N THR A 4 -13.51 2.04 16.86
CA THR A 4 -12.32 1.69 16.08
C THR A 4 -12.77 0.98 14.81
N ARG A 5 -12.89 1.73 13.70
CA ARG A 5 -13.23 1.16 12.39
C ARG A 5 -12.00 0.48 11.82
N ILE A 6 -11.98 -0.84 11.88
CA ILE A 6 -10.97 -1.67 11.23
C ILE A 6 -11.39 -1.85 9.76
N VAL A 7 -10.47 -1.59 8.84
CA VAL A 7 -10.66 -1.73 7.41
C VAL A 7 -9.54 -2.56 6.79
N ASN A 8 -9.81 -3.07 5.59
CA ASN A 8 -8.82 -3.73 4.76
C ASN A 8 -8.48 -2.80 3.60
N LEU A 9 -7.21 -2.44 3.47
CA LEU A 9 -6.71 -1.67 2.35
C LEU A 9 -6.33 -2.64 1.24
N ARG A 10 -7.02 -2.53 0.11
CA ARG A 10 -6.68 -3.23 -1.12
C ARG A 10 -6.41 -2.21 -2.21
N GLY A 11 -5.47 -2.52 -3.09
CA GLY A 11 -5.18 -1.70 -4.24
C GLY A 11 -4.33 -2.46 -5.24
N GLU A 12 -4.14 -1.83 -6.39
CA GLU A 12 -3.29 -2.34 -7.47
C GLU A 12 -2.24 -1.28 -7.77
N VAL A 13 -1.00 -1.70 -7.96
CA VAL A 13 0.12 -0.87 -8.37
C VAL A 13 0.43 -1.20 -9.82
N LYS A 14 0.36 -0.17 -10.67
CA LYS A 14 0.74 -0.24 -12.07
C LYS A 14 1.95 0.65 -12.32
N THR A 15 2.80 0.25 -13.25
CA THR A 15 3.83 1.13 -13.78
C THR A 15 3.20 2.20 -14.67
N THR A 16 3.98 3.22 -15.02
CA THR A 16 3.57 4.29 -15.94
C THR A 16 3.11 3.76 -17.30
N ASP A 17 3.60 2.59 -17.69
CA ASP A 17 3.25 1.92 -18.96
C ASP A 17 1.95 1.10 -18.86
N GLY A 18 1.25 1.15 -17.72
CA GLY A 18 0.01 0.42 -17.47
C GLY A 18 0.18 -1.05 -17.13
N ARG A 19 1.43 -1.53 -16.99
CA ARG A 19 1.72 -2.92 -16.62
C ARG A 19 1.60 -3.12 -15.10
N PRO A 20 1.12 -4.28 -14.62
CA PRO A 20 1.12 -4.58 -13.20
C PRO A 20 2.56 -4.61 -12.69
N ALA A 21 2.79 -3.91 -11.57
CA ALA A 21 4.10 -3.85 -10.96
C ALA A 21 4.20 -4.93 -9.88
N GLU A 22 4.76 -6.07 -10.24
CA GLU A 22 5.01 -7.19 -9.32
C GLU A 22 6.22 -6.93 -8.42
N GLY A 23 6.17 -7.40 -7.17
CA GLY A 23 7.31 -7.33 -6.25
C GLY A 23 7.60 -5.93 -5.74
N VAL A 24 6.69 -4.98 -5.93
CA VAL A 24 6.77 -3.65 -5.34
C VAL A 24 6.41 -3.72 -3.86
N THR A 25 7.28 -3.19 -3.01
CA THR A 25 7.05 -3.09 -1.57
C THR A 25 6.15 -1.90 -1.27
N VAL A 26 5.03 -2.19 -0.63
CA VAL A 26 4.06 -1.22 -0.14
C VAL A 26 4.13 -1.18 1.38
N THR A 27 4.67 -0.10 1.93
CA THR A 27 4.78 0.15 3.36
C THR A 27 3.76 1.19 3.78
N LEU A 28 2.95 0.88 4.79
CA LEU A 28 2.02 1.83 5.37
C LEU A 28 2.72 2.59 6.50
N MET A 29 3.17 3.81 6.20
CA MET A 29 3.85 4.69 7.17
C MET A 29 2.93 4.98 8.36
N ASN A 30 3.50 5.18 9.55
CA ASN A 30 2.82 5.21 10.86
C ASN A 30 2.27 3.86 11.32
N THR A 31 2.62 2.77 10.63
CA THR A 31 2.35 1.40 11.09
C THR A 31 3.55 0.51 10.79
N ASN A 32 3.61 -0.67 11.42
CA ASN A 32 4.57 -1.73 11.06
C ASN A 32 4.01 -2.68 9.99
N ARG A 33 3.05 -2.22 9.17
CA ARG A 33 2.45 -3.02 8.09
C ARG A 33 3.21 -2.76 6.79
N THR A 34 3.84 -3.81 6.29
CA THR A 34 4.44 -3.84 4.95
C THR A 34 3.88 -5.03 4.19
N THR A 35 3.62 -4.85 2.92
CA THR A 35 3.18 -5.90 2.00
C THR A 35 3.92 -5.75 0.67
N ALA A 36 3.94 -6.80 -0.14
CA ALA A 36 4.45 -6.75 -1.50
C ALA A 36 3.30 -7.03 -2.47
N THR A 37 3.38 -6.41 -3.64
CA THR A 37 2.43 -6.63 -4.74
C THR A 37 2.67 -7.98 -5.40
N ASN A 38 1.59 -8.66 -5.78
CA ASN A 38 1.64 -9.94 -6.48
C ASN A 38 1.90 -9.77 -7.99
N ARG A 39 1.87 -10.86 -8.75
CA ARG A 39 2.03 -10.89 -10.22
C ARG A 39 1.02 -10.05 -11.00
N ALA A 40 -0.15 -9.78 -10.40
CA ALA A 40 -1.16 -8.90 -10.95
C ALA A 40 -1.00 -7.44 -10.46
N GLY A 41 0.07 -7.11 -9.72
CA GLY A 41 0.29 -5.79 -9.15
C GLY A 41 -0.60 -5.49 -7.94
N GLU A 42 -1.38 -6.45 -7.45
CA GLU A 42 -2.33 -6.24 -6.37
C GLU A 42 -1.67 -6.40 -5.00
N PHE A 43 -2.09 -5.58 -4.04
CA PHE A 43 -1.70 -5.69 -2.63
C PHE A 43 -2.91 -5.65 -1.71
N LEU A 44 -2.78 -6.31 -0.55
CA LEU A 44 -3.82 -6.38 0.46
C LEU A 44 -3.22 -6.25 1.85
N ILE A 45 -3.56 -5.17 2.56
CA ILE A 45 -3.23 -4.97 3.95
C ILE A 45 -4.51 -5.08 4.76
N LYS A 46 -4.63 -6.15 5.54
CA LYS A 46 -5.77 -6.39 6.42
C LYS A 46 -5.55 -5.76 7.79
N HIS A 47 -6.65 -5.49 8.49
CA HIS A 47 -6.64 -5.01 9.87
C HIS A 47 -5.88 -3.69 10.06
N ILE A 48 -6.27 -2.67 9.32
CA ILE A 48 -5.79 -1.29 9.48
C ILE A 48 -6.87 -0.47 10.16
N LEU A 49 -6.50 0.39 11.09
CA LEU A 49 -7.43 1.34 11.68
C LEU A 49 -7.68 2.47 10.70
N LEU A 50 -8.92 2.94 10.57
CA LEU A 50 -9.22 4.13 9.77
C LEU A 50 -8.52 5.35 10.39
N GLY A 51 -7.73 6.05 9.58
CA GLY A 51 -6.91 7.17 10.04
C GLY A 51 -6.05 7.75 8.92
N ASN A 52 -5.25 8.75 9.26
CA ASN A 52 -4.36 9.43 8.30
C ASN A 52 -3.04 8.65 8.19
N TYR A 53 -2.86 7.97 7.06
CA TYR A 53 -1.65 7.20 6.77
C TYR A 53 -1.04 7.64 5.45
N ILE A 54 0.24 7.32 5.27
CA ILE A 54 0.95 7.54 4.02
C ILE A 54 1.38 6.18 3.49
N LEU A 55 0.92 5.80 2.30
CA LEU A 55 1.53 4.68 1.59
C LEU A 55 2.88 5.13 1.05
N LYS A 56 3.91 4.38 1.39
CA LYS A 56 5.22 4.42 0.76
C LYS A 56 5.33 3.22 -0.16
N ILE A 57 5.46 3.48 -1.45
CA ILE A 57 5.62 2.48 -2.49
C ILE A 57 7.08 2.54 -2.93
N SER A 58 7.83 1.47 -2.74
CA SER A 58 9.25 1.38 -3.08
C SER A 58 9.56 0.04 -3.74
N ALA A 59 10.37 0.06 -4.79
CA ALA A 59 10.86 -1.15 -5.44
C ALA A 59 12.33 -1.00 -5.81
N VAL A 60 13.01 -2.12 -6.02
CA VAL A 60 14.42 -2.13 -6.45
C VAL A 60 14.51 -1.46 -7.82
N GLY A 61 15.34 -0.42 -7.92
CA GLY A 61 15.52 0.35 -9.17
C GLY A 61 14.40 1.33 -9.51
N ILE A 62 13.41 1.54 -8.64
CA ILE A 62 12.32 2.51 -8.87
C ILE A 62 12.33 3.60 -7.80
N ALA A 63 12.05 4.83 -8.21
CA ALA A 63 11.86 5.94 -7.29
C ALA A 63 10.73 5.65 -6.29
N THR A 64 11.00 5.86 -5.01
CA THR A 64 10.00 5.69 -3.97
C THR A 64 8.90 6.74 -4.11
N GLN A 65 7.65 6.30 -4.17
CA GLN A 65 6.48 7.18 -4.16
C GLN A 65 5.82 7.20 -2.79
N LYS A 66 5.35 8.37 -2.35
CA LYS A 66 4.61 8.56 -1.11
C LYS A 66 3.23 9.12 -1.43
N LYS A 67 2.17 8.38 -1.08
CA LYS A 67 0.79 8.78 -1.32
C LYS A 67 0.01 8.82 -0.01
N PRO A 68 -0.54 9.96 0.40
CA PRO A 68 -1.43 10.01 1.56
C PRO A 68 -2.74 9.26 1.26
N LEU A 69 -3.17 8.42 2.19
CA LEU A 69 -4.54 7.92 2.26
C LEU A 69 -5.39 9.02 2.89
N ARG A 70 -6.41 9.49 2.16
CA ARG A 70 -7.43 10.43 2.62
C ARG A 70 -8.80 9.81 2.42
#